data_AF-A0A1N6MBA5-F1
#
_entry.id   AF-A0A1N6MBA5-F1
#
_cell.length_a   1.000
_cell.length_b   1.000
_cell.length_c   1.000
_cell.angle_alpha   90.00
_cell.angle_beta   90.00
_cell.angle_gamma   90.00
#
_symmetry.space_group_name_H-M   'P 1'
#
loop_
_entity.id
_entity.type
_entity.pdbx_description
1 polymer ?
#
loop_
_entity_poly.entity_id
_entity_poly.type
_entity_poly.pdbx_seq_one_letter_code
_entity_poly.pdbx_strand_id
1 'polypeptide(L)'
;MKPAVLALQAQLDKLPKTHSTITKFTADSGFHSKANLKFLSETPYDCYVTDTAFRSRNPLFQNSETYQTKQAKKRKKRSKTGKTCYPITMFQFDQDALTCRCPAGKMMRLSSKNAVISGERGAQFCGYLNDCRHCALQSQCMRKSLGKQQGRQVFFIYKNTKDFDHMQAMKDKIDSSEGRRQYSKRLGCVEPVFGNITVNKQMNQFTLRGREKVNAQWAMFSMLHNIEKLRNHIK
;
A
#
# COMPACT_ATOMS: atom_id res chain seq x y z
N MET A 1 -5.36 3.90 11.22
CA MET A 1 -5.06 2.69 12.02
C MET A 1 -4.98 2.99 13.50
N LYS A 2 -4.25 4.04 13.92
CA LYS A 2 -4.17 4.50 15.31
C LYS A 2 -5.51 4.52 16.09
N PRO A 3 -6.63 5.05 15.56
CA PRO A 3 -7.91 5.03 16.28
C PRO A 3 -8.44 3.62 16.56
N ALA A 4 -8.23 2.67 15.65
CA ALA A 4 -8.69 1.29 15.81
C ALA A 4 -7.87 0.53 16.87
N VAL A 5 -6.55 0.76 16.90
CA VAL A 5 -5.66 0.17 17.90
C VAL A 5 -5.95 0.74 19.29
N LEU A 6 -6.20 2.05 19.40
CA LEU A 6 -6.60 2.67 20.67
C LEU A 6 -7.98 2.19 21.14
N ALA A 7 -8.93 2.00 20.21
CA ALA A 7 -10.23 1.44 20.54
C ALA A 7 -10.12 -0.02 21.03
N LEU A 8 -9.23 -0.82 20.42
CA LEU A 8 -8.93 -2.17 20.88
C LEU A 8 -8.35 -2.17 22.29
N GLN A 9 -7.38 -1.29 22.58
CA GLN A 9 -6.82 -1.14 23.93
C GLN A 9 -7.92 -0.83 24.95
N ALA A 10 -8.76 0.15 24.67
CA ALA A 10 -9.86 0.54 25.54
C ALA A 10 -10.90 -0.57 25.76
N GLN A 11 -11.04 -1.51 24.82
CA GLN A 11 -11.90 -2.69 24.98
C GLN A 11 -11.22 -3.79 25.82
N LEU A 12 -9.93 -4.03 25.58
CA LEU A 12 -9.16 -5.02 26.34
C LEU A 12 -9.02 -4.62 27.81
N ASP A 13 -8.89 -3.33 28.10
CA ASP A 13 -8.80 -2.82 29.48
C ASP A 13 -10.09 -3.06 30.29
N LYS A 14 -11.23 -3.29 29.61
CA LYS A 14 -12.51 -3.61 30.25
C LYS A 14 -12.70 -5.10 30.54
N LEU A 15 -11.86 -5.96 29.97
CA LEU A 15 -11.93 -7.40 30.18
C LEU A 15 -11.17 -7.78 31.46
N PRO A 16 -11.66 -8.75 32.25
CA PRO A 16 -10.91 -9.24 33.40
C PRO A 16 -9.56 -9.79 32.93
N LYS A 17 -8.47 -9.40 33.61
CA LYS A 17 -7.08 -9.77 33.29
C LYS A 17 -6.78 -11.24 33.63
N THR A 18 -7.61 -12.17 33.18
CA THR A 18 -7.55 -13.58 33.59
C THR A 18 -6.47 -14.38 32.86
N HIS A 19 -5.93 -13.91 31.73
CA HIS A 19 -4.82 -14.58 31.05
C HIS A 19 -3.82 -13.61 30.40
N SER A 20 -2.54 -13.94 30.52
CA SER A 20 -1.43 -13.37 29.74
C SER A 20 -1.51 -13.89 28.29
N THR A 21 -2.47 -13.39 27.52
CA THR A 21 -2.55 -13.70 26.09
C THR A 21 -1.96 -12.56 25.28
N ILE A 22 -0.95 -12.85 24.45
CA ILE A 22 -0.44 -11.92 23.46
C ILE A 22 -1.54 -11.66 22.43
N THR A 23 -2.14 -10.47 22.47
CA THR A 23 -3.16 -10.07 21.51
C THR A 23 -2.53 -9.85 20.13
N LYS A 24 -3.06 -10.56 19.14
CA LYS A 24 -2.65 -10.44 17.74
C LYS A 24 -3.58 -9.46 17.00
N PHE A 25 -3.00 -8.56 16.22
CA PHE A 25 -3.75 -7.56 15.44
C PHE A 25 -3.48 -7.75 13.95
N THR A 26 -4.53 -7.98 13.16
CA THR A 26 -4.41 -8.14 11.70
C THR A 26 -5.11 -7.01 10.96
N ALA A 27 -4.47 -6.41 9.97
CA ALA A 27 -5.08 -5.38 9.12
C ALA A 27 -4.90 -5.68 7.63
N ASP A 28 -5.79 -5.12 6.80
CA ASP A 28 -5.72 -5.26 5.35
C ASP A 28 -4.59 -4.43 4.72
N SER A 29 -4.37 -4.64 3.42
CA SER A 29 -3.36 -3.89 2.66
C SER A 29 -3.67 -2.42 2.44
N GLY A 30 -4.91 -1.98 2.66
CA GLY A 30 -5.29 -0.57 2.61
C GLY A 30 -4.68 0.23 3.77
N PHE A 31 -4.32 -0.43 4.87
CA PHE A 31 -3.65 0.22 5.99
C PHE A 31 -2.12 0.13 5.95
N HIS A 32 -1.53 -0.44 4.90
CA HIS A 32 -0.08 -0.58 4.76
C HIS A 32 0.59 0.76 4.40
N SER A 33 1.11 1.47 5.41
CA SER A 33 1.88 2.71 5.23
C SER A 33 3.03 2.80 6.22
N LYS A 34 4.11 3.51 5.85
CA LYS A 34 5.30 3.70 6.70
C LYS A 34 4.93 4.25 8.08
N ALA A 35 4.06 5.25 8.13
CA ALA A 35 3.57 5.84 9.38
C ALA A 35 2.78 4.83 10.23
N ASN A 36 1.91 4.01 9.62
CA ASN A 36 1.15 3.00 10.36
C ASN A 36 2.05 1.87 10.88
N LEU A 37 3.01 1.40 10.08
CA LEU A 37 3.91 0.31 10.49
C LEU A 37 4.86 0.75 11.60
N LYS A 38 5.37 1.98 11.54
CA LYS A 38 6.12 2.58 12.65
C LYS A 38 5.28 2.61 13.92
N PHE A 39 4.06 3.15 13.84
CA PHE A 39 3.14 3.17 14.97
C PHE A 39 2.86 1.76 15.54
N LEU A 40 2.64 0.76 14.68
CA LEU A 40 2.41 -0.62 15.13
C LEU A 40 3.63 -1.25 15.80
N SER A 41 4.85 -0.90 15.37
CA SER A 41 6.07 -1.41 16.00
C SER A 41 6.26 -0.90 17.44
N GLU A 42 5.64 0.23 17.78
CA GLU A 42 5.66 0.83 19.12
C GLU A 42 4.52 0.28 20.02
N THR A 43 3.60 -0.51 19.46
CA THR A 43 2.46 -1.07 20.22
C THR A 43 2.80 -2.40 20.88
N PRO A 44 2.18 -2.75 22.01
CA PRO A 44 2.39 -4.04 22.68
C PRO A 44 1.77 -5.25 21.94
N TYR A 45 1.16 -5.03 20.78
CA TYR A 45 0.41 -6.05 20.05
C TYR A 45 1.25 -6.75 18.99
N ASP A 46 1.01 -8.04 18.81
CA ASP A 46 1.61 -8.81 17.73
C ASP A 46 0.87 -8.51 16.40
N CYS A 47 1.39 -7.55 15.65
CA CYS A 47 0.70 -6.99 14.49
C CYS A 47 1.11 -7.63 13.14
N TYR A 48 0.13 -7.77 12.24
CA TYR A 48 0.27 -8.35 10.90
C TYR A 48 -0.47 -7.49 9.87
N VAL A 49 0.27 -6.86 8.97
CA VAL A 49 -0.28 -6.00 7.90
C VAL A 49 0.37 -6.35 6.58
N THR A 50 -0.42 -6.79 5.61
CA THR A 50 0.09 -7.14 4.27
C THR A 50 0.26 -5.91 3.40
N ASP A 51 1.24 -5.92 2.50
CA ASP A 51 1.29 -4.95 1.40
C ASP A 51 0.42 -5.40 0.21
N THR A 52 0.38 -4.60 -0.85
CA THR A 52 -0.39 -4.91 -2.07
C THR A 52 0.21 -6.05 -2.89
N ALA A 53 1.49 -6.34 -2.72
CA ALA A 53 2.22 -7.38 -3.44
C ALA A 53 2.31 -8.72 -2.68
N PHE A 54 1.74 -8.82 -1.48
CA PHE A 54 1.72 -10.03 -0.66
C PHE A 54 1.25 -11.26 -1.44
N ARG A 55 0.13 -11.14 -2.17
CA ARG A 55 -0.42 -12.27 -2.95
C ARG A 55 0.50 -12.71 -4.09
N SER A 56 1.24 -11.80 -4.71
CA SER A 56 2.19 -12.15 -5.77
C SER A 56 3.47 -12.81 -5.25
N ARG A 57 3.86 -12.53 -4.00
CA ARG A 57 5.03 -13.16 -3.38
C ARG A 57 4.74 -14.54 -2.80
N ASN A 58 3.47 -14.87 -2.61
CA ASN A 58 3.08 -16.17 -2.08
C ASN A 58 3.37 -17.28 -3.12
N PRO A 59 4.16 -18.31 -2.76
CA PRO A 59 4.53 -19.41 -3.65
C PRO A 59 3.34 -20.09 -4.33
N LEU A 60 2.19 -20.20 -3.64
CA LEU A 60 0.98 -20.84 -4.16
C LEU A 60 0.42 -20.15 -5.41
N PHE A 61 0.70 -18.86 -5.59
CA PHE A 61 0.20 -18.08 -6.72
C PHE A 61 1.20 -17.94 -7.87
N GLN A 62 2.44 -18.42 -7.70
CA GLN A 62 3.47 -18.31 -8.75
C GLN A 62 3.03 -19.06 -10.01
N ASN A 63 2.51 -20.28 -9.85
CA ASN A 63 2.08 -21.15 -10.96
C ASN A 63 0.57 -21.07 -11.23
N SER A 64 -0.15 -20.13 -10.62
CA SER A 64 -1.61 -20.04 -10.74
C SER A 64 -2.03 -19.29 -12.01
N GLU A 65 -2.50 -20.03 -13.02
CA GLU A 65 -3.02 -19.47 -14.26
C GLU A 65 -4.21 -18.52 -14.04
N THR A 66 -5.12 -18.88 -13.13
CA THR A 66 -6.30 -18.07 -12.80
C THR A 66 -5.93 -16.73 -12.16
N TYR A 67 -4.93 -16.72 -11.28
CA TYR A 67 -4.41 -15.51 -10.67
C TYR A 67 -3.77 -14.59 -11.72
N GLN A 68 -2.86 -15.14 -12.53
CA GLN A 68 -2.17 -14.39 -13.58
C GLN A 68 -3.18 -13.79 -14.58
N THR A 69 -4.18 -14.57 -15.00
CA THR A 69 -5.23 -14.14 -15.92
C THR A 69 -6.10 -13.02 -15.34
N LYS A 70 -6.53 -13.14 -14.07
CA LYS A 70 -7.30 -12.07 -13.39
C LYS A 70 -6.48 -10.79 -13.24
N GLN A 71 -5.18 -10.90 -12.94
CA GLN A 71 -4.29 -9.74 -12.87
C GLN A 71 -4.10 -9.07 -14.24
N ALA A 72 -3.94 -9.85 -15.31
CA ALA A 72 -3.88 -9.33 -16.67
C ALA A 72 -5.16 -8.59 -17.06
N LYS A 73 -6.35 -9.15 -16.76
CA LYS A 73 -7.65 -8.47 -16.99
C LYS A 73 -7.75 -7.15 -16.22
N LYS A 74 -7.32 -7.12 -14.95
CA LYS A 74 -7.28 -5.87 -14.15
C LYS A 74 -6.34 -4.83 -14.74
N ARG A 75 -5.15 -5.23 -15.22
CA ARG A 75 -4.19 -4.34 -15.90
C ARG A 75 -4.80 -3.75 -17.17
N LYS A 76 -5.45 -4.56 -18.01
CA LYS A 76 -6.17 -4.11 -19.22
C LYS A 76 -7.30 -3.13 -18.89
N LYS A 77 -8.11 -3.38 -17.84
CA LYS A 77 -9.18 -2.47 -17.41
C LYS A 77 -8.64 -1.13 -16.87
N ARG A 78 -7.44 -1.13 -16.28
CA ARG A 78 -6.77 0.08 -15.75
C ARG A 78 -5.98 0.83 -16.82
N SER A 79 -5.53 0.17 -17.89
CA SER A 79 -4.81 0.83 -18.98
C SER A 79 -5.77 1.66 -19.83
N LYS A 80 -6.16 2.83 -19.32
CA LYS A 80 -6.45 3.97 -20.18
C LYS A 80 -5.10 4.40 -20.78
N THR A 81 -4.83 3.93 -22.00
CA THR A 81 -4.05 4.59 -23.05
C THR A 81 -3.03 5.62 -22.54
N GLY A 82 -1.90 5.15 -22.05
CA GLY A 82 -0.78 6.00 -21.69
C GLY A 82 0.52 5.40 -22.19
N LYS A 83 1.25 6.14 -23.03
CA LYS A 83 2.60 5.77 -23.45
C LYS A 83 3.47 5.52 -22.21
N THR A 84 4.13 4.37 -22.16
CA THR A 84 5.12 4.05 -21.13
C THR A 84 6.38 4.86 -21.41
N CYS A 85 6.68 5.80 -20.52
CA CYS A 85 7.95 6.50 -20.56
C CYS A 85 9.05 5.66 -19.91
N TYR A 86 10.31 5.95 -20.23
CA TYR A 86 11.43 5.31 -19.58
C TYR A 86 11.30 5.35 -18.05
N PRO A 87 11.42 4.19 -17.38
CA PRO A 87 11.38 4.12 -15.93
C PRO A 87 12.63 4.76 -15.33
N ILE A 88 12.57 5.12 -14.04
CA ILE A 88 13.70 5.70 -13.32
C ILE A 88 14.94 4.79 -13.30
N THR A 89 14.74 3.47 -13.40
CA THR A 89 15.83 2.48 -13.42
C THR A 89 16.75 2.59 -14.63
N MET A 90 16.33 3.28 -15.70
CA MET A 90 17.18 3.54 -16.86
C MET A 90 18.05 4.79 -16.71
N PHE A 91 17.91 5.55 -15.62
CA PHE A 91 18.72 6.72 -15.30
C PHE A 91 19.82 6.30 -14.34
N GLN A 92 21.06 6.67 -14.66
CA GLN A 92 22.22 6.35 -13.83
C GLN A 92 22.42 7.48 -12.82
N PHE A 93 22.26 7.19 -11.54
CA PHE A 93 22.48 8.14 -10.46
C PHE A 93 23.68 7.72 -9.62
N ASP A 94 24.65 8.62 -9.53
CA ASP A 94 25.79 8.53 -8.64
C ASP A 94 25.49 9.40 -7.41
N GLN A 95 25.33 8.75 -6.25
CA GLN A 95 24.98 9.42 -5.01
C GLN A 95 26.16 10.19 -4.41
N ASP A 96 27.40 9.73 -4.60
CA ASP A 96 28.59 10.34 -4.01
C ASP A 96 28.97 11.61 -4.77
N ALA A 97 28.94 11.54 -6.10
CA ALA A 97 29.16 12.70 -6.95
C ALA A 97 27.91 13.61 -7.10
N LEU A 98 26.74 13.15 -6.64
CA LEU A 98 25.43 13.80 -6.87
C LEU A 98 25.18 14.14 -8.34
N THR A 99 25.54 13.20 -9.22
CA THR A 99 25.35 13.35 -10.66
C THR A 99 24.34 12.34 -11.20
N CYS A 100 23.61 12.73 -12.24
CA CYS A 100 22.64 11.86 -12.89
C CYS A 100 22.81 11.93 -14.42
N ARG A 101 22.84 10.76 -15.06
CA ARG A 101 22.85 10.61 -16.53
C ARG A 101 21.54 10.00 -17.00
N CYS A 102 20.99 10.58 -18.07
CA CYS A 102 19.79 10.06 -18.70
C CYS A 102 20.09 8.87 -19.63
N PRO A 103 19.08 8.10 -20.06
CA PRO A 103 19.27 6.98 -21.01
C PRO A 103 19.92 7.38 -22.34
N ALA A 104 19.87 8.67 -22.70
CA ALA A 104 20.55 9.21 -23.89
C ALA A 104 22.03 9.57 -23.63
N GLY A 105 22.58 9.26 -22.46
CA GLY A 105 23.97 9.56 -22.07
C GLY A 105 24.23 10.99 -21.60
N LYS A 106 23.25 11.89 -21.71
CA LYS A 106 23.40 13.32 -21.32
C LYS A 106 23.29 13.53 -19.80
N MET A 107 24.07 14.48 -19.29
CA MET A 107 24.05 14.91 -17.89
C MET A 107 22.77 15.67 -17.55
N MET A 108 22.26 15.48 -16.33
CA MET A 108 21.08 16.18 -15.83
C MET A 108 21.47 17.21 -14.78
N ARG A 109 20.75 18.34 -14.76
CA ARG A 109 20.94 19.41 -13.77
C ARG A 109 20.38 18.98 -12.42
N LEU A 110 21.16 19.11 -11.36
CA LEU A 110 20.66 18.97 -9.99
C LEU A 110 19.69 20.13 -9.71
N SER A 111 18.41 19.81 -9.53
CA SER A 111 17.36 20.79 -9.24
C SER A 111 17.22 21.03 -7.75
N SER A 112 17.34 19.98 -6.94
CA SER A 112 17.34 20.07 -5.49
C SER A 112 18.11 18.91 -4.90
N LYS A 113 19.03 19.20 -3.96
CA LYS A 113 19.81 18.19 -3.26
C LYS A 113 19.00 17.48 -2.17
N ASN A 114 18.06 18.15 -1.52
CA ASN A 114 17.31 17.62 -0.37
C ASN A 114 15.81 17.79 -0.57
N ALA A 115 15.29 17.36 -1.72
CA ALA A 115 13.85 17.38 -1.97
C ALA A 115 13.15 16.32 -1.13
N VAL A 116 11.96 16.67 -0.61
CA VAL A 116 11.08 15.73 0.10
C VAL A 116 9.88 15.45 -0.79
N ILE A 117 9.79 14.24 -1.33
CA ILE A 117 8.67 13.80 -2.16
C ILE A 117 8.01 12.60 -1.49
N SER A 118 6.71 12.71 -1.23
CA SER A 118 5.93 11.65 -0.55
C SER A 118 6.53 11.20 0.80
N GLY A 119 7.21 12.12 1.50
CA GLY A 119 7.85 11.87 2.80
C GLY A 119 9.26 11.28 2.72
N GLU A 120 9.77 10.99 1.52
CA GLU A 120 11.13 10.49 1.31
C GLU A 120 12.07 11.63 0.91
N ARG A 121 13.28 11.64 1.47
CA ARG A 121 14.33 12.61 1.15
C ARG A 121 15.21 12.10 0.02
N GLY A 122 15.52 12.97 -0.93
CA GLY A 122 16.30 12.58 -2.09
C GLY A 122 16.79 13.74 -2.94
N ALA A 123 17.56 13.38 -3.96
CA ALA A 123 18.04 14.30 -4.99
C ALA A 123 17.04 14.34 -6.15
N GLN A 124 16.65 15.55 -6.56
CA GLN A 124 15.84 15.79 -7.74
C GLN A 124 16.70 16.31 -8.87
N PHE A 125 16.62 15.68 -10.03
CA PHE A 125 17.32 16.09 -11.25
C PHE A 125 16.34 16.49 -12.34
N CYS A 126 16.75 17.45 -13.16
CA CYS A 126 16.00 17.94 -14.31
C CYS A 126 16.91 17.95 -15.54
N GLY A 127 16.44 17.39 -16.66
CA GLY A 127 17.16 17.43 -17.92
C GLY A 127 17.26 18.86 -18.46
N TYR A 128 18.38 19.21 -19.09
CA TYR A 128 18.53 20.49 -19.77
C TYR A 128 17.55 20.58 -20.96
N LEU A 129 16.94 21.74 -21.14
CA LEU A 129 15.88 21.92 -22.12
C LEU A 129 16.40 21.75 -23.55
N ASN A 130 17.55 22.35 -23.88
CA ASN A 130 18.19 22.21 -25.19
C ASN A 130 18.50 20.74 -25.49
N ASP A 131 19.04 20.04 -24.50
CA ASP A 131 19.38 18.63 -24.65
C ASP A 131 18.20 17.73 -24.93
N CYS A 132 17.07 18.00 -24.26
CA CYS A 132 15.86 17.21 -24.40
C CYS A 132 15.05 17.58 -25.65
N ARG A 133 15.15 18.83 -26.14
CA ARG A 133 14.51 19.29 -27.39
C ARG A 133 15.07 18.59 -28.62
N HIS A 134 16.39 18.38 -28.65
CA HIS A 134 17.08 17.74 -29.77
C HIS A 134 17.38 16.24 -29.51
N CYS A 135 16.65 15.61 -28.59
CA CYS A 135 16.89 14.21 -28.24
C CYS A 135 16.06 13.26 -29.10
N ALA A 136 16.71 12.33 -29.82
CA ALA A 136 16.02 11.30 -30.61
C ALA A 136 15.09 10.41 -29.75
N LEU A 137 15.42 10.24 -28.46
CA LEU A 137 14.66 9.42 -27.51
C LEU A 137 13.53 10.19 -26.80
N GLN A 138 13.25 11.44 -27.20
CA GLN A 138 12.28 12.33 -26.54
C GLN A 138 10.90 11.67 -26.43
N SER A 139 10.44 11.04 -27.52
CA SER A 139 9.10 10.44 -27.58
C SER A 139 8.96 9.26 -26.62
N GLN A 140 10.05 8.56 -26.28
CA GLN A 140 10.08 7.44 -25.33
C GLN A 140 10.36 7.91 -23.89
N CYS A 141 11.00 9.08 -23.74
CA CYS A 141 11.33 9.65 -22.43
C CYS A 141 10.18 10.46 -21.82
N MET A 142 9.36 11.14 -22.64
CA MET A 142 8.29 12.04 -22.17
C MET A 142 6.97 11.76 -22.89
N ARG A 143 5.86 11.91 -22.16
CA ARG A 143 4.51 11.71 -22.70
C ARG A 143 4.05 12.84 -23.63
N LYS A 144 4.48 14.06 -23.33
CA LYS A 144 4.17 15.26 -24.11
C LYS A 144 5.46 15.77 -24.74
N SER A 145 5.37 16.35 -25.93
CA SER A 145 6.48 17.05 -26.56
C SER A 145 6.86 18.28 -25.72
N LEU A 146 8.14 18.65 -25.77
CA LEU A 146 8.67 19.79 -25.02
C LEU A 146 8.26 21.11 -25.68
N GLY A 147 7.43 21.89 -24.99
CA GLY A 147 7.17 23.30 -25.31
C GLY A 147 8.11 24.25 -24.55
N LYS A 148 7.52 25.20 -23.80
CA LYS A 148 8.22 26.04 -22.80
C LYS A 148 8.43 25.34 -21.45
N GLN A 149 8.06 24.06 -21.35
CA GLN A 149 8.09 23.31 -20.10
C GLN A 149 9.51 22.83 -19.78
N GLN A 150 9.73 22.51 -18.49
CA GLN A 150 10.98 21.94 -18.00
C GLN A 150 11.26 20.56 -18.65
N GLY A 151 12.54 20.17 -18.71
CA GLY A 151 12.96 18.86 -19.21
C GLY A 151 12.48 17.70 -18.34
N ARG A 152 12.90 16.48 -18.68
CA ARG A 152 12.58 15.28 -17.90
C ARG A 152 13.04 15.44 -16.45
N GLN A 153 12.13 15.27 -15.51
CA GLN A 153 12.44 15.26 -14.08
C GLN A 153 12.51 13.83 -13.55
N VAL A 154 13.49 13.57 -12.69
CA VAL A 154 13.65 12.30 -11.96
C VAL A 154 14.02 12.59 -10.51
N PHE A 155 13.60 11.73 -9.60
CA PHE A 155 13.84 11.88 -8.16
C PHE A 155 14.41 10.59 -7.60
N PHE A 156 15.62 10.66 -7.06
CA PHE A 156 16.31 9.53 -6.43
C PHE A 156 16.28 9.69 -4.93
N ILE A 157 15.70 8.72 -4.24
CA ILE A 157 15.66 8.66 -2.78
C ILE A 157 17.07 8.30 -2.29
N TYR A 158 17.58 9.03 -1.30
CA TYR A 158 18.82 8.63 -0.64
C TYR A 158 18.57 7.34 0.12
N LYS A 159 19.35 6.29 -0.16
CA LYS A 159 19.31 5.07 0.64
C LYS A 159 19.87 5.40 2.02
N ASN A 160 19.01 5.74 2.97
CA ASN A 160 19.42 5.85 4.37
C ASN A 160 19.52 4.43 4.93
N THR A 161 20.72 3.85 4.93
CA THR A 161 20.98 2.51 5.47
C THR A 161 20.88 2.43 6.99
N LYS A 162 20.74 3.58 7.68
CA LYS A 162 20.68 3.66 9.14
C LYS A 162 19.28 3.57 9.74
N ASP A 163 18.23 3.79 8.94
CA ASP A 163 16.85 3.73 9.44
C ASP A 163 16.33 2.30 9.35
N PHE A 164 15.83 1.75 10.46
CA PHE A 164 15.14 0.46 10.45
C PHE A 164 13.92 0.52 9.53
N ASP A 165 13.93 -0.26 8.46
CA ASP A 165 12.82 -0.28 7.52
C ASP A 165 11.68 -1.15 8.06
N HIS A 166 10.76 -0.52 8.79
CA HIS A 166 9.53 -1.17 9.27
C HIS A 166 8.71 -1.82 8.14
N MET A 167 8.82 -1.34 6.90
CA MET A 167 8.13 -1.92 5.75
C MET A 167 8.74 -3.27 5.39
N GLN A 168 10.07 -3.33 5.28
CA GLN A 168 10.78 -4.58 5.00
C GLN A 168 10.62 -5.56 6.17
N ALA A 169 10.72 -5.10 7.41
CA ALA A 169 10.50 -5.95 8.59
C ALA A 169 9.09 -6.57 8.63
N MET A 170 8.03 -5.78 8.36
CA MET A 170 6.66 -6.31 8.29
C MET A 170 6.48 -7.27 7.12
N LYS A 171 7.11 -6.97 5.97
CA LYS A 171 7.07 -7.85 4.80
C LYS A 171 7.72 -9.20 5.11
N ASP A 172 8.89 -9.21 5.73
CA ASP A 172 9.61 -10.43 6.09
C ASP A 172 8.84 -11.24 7.14
N LYS A 173 8.26 -10.56 8.14
CA LYS A 173 7.36 -11.16 9.13
C LYS A 173 6.17 -11.84 8.47
N ILE A 174 5.48 -11.15 7.55
CA ILE A 174 4.30 -11.66 6.85
C ILE A 174 4.65 -12.80 5.89
N ASP A 175 5.82 -12.76 5.25
CA ASP A 175 6.26 -13.77 4.30
C ASP A 175 6.82 -15.04 4.97
N SER A 176 7.05 -15.01 6.28
CA SER A 176 7.31 -16.22 7.07
C SER A 176 6.12 -17.20 7.07
N SER A 177 6.39 -18.49 7.30
CA SER A 177 5.35 -19.52 7.39
C SER A 177 4.34 -19.22 8.51
N GLU A 178 4.83 -18.77 9.67
CA GLU A 178 3.98 -18.35 10.78
C GLU A 178 3.15 -17.11 10.41
N GLY A 179 3.77 -16.07 9.85
CA GLY A 179 3.08 -14.84 9.46
C GLY A 179 1.95 -15.09 8.48
N ARG A 180 2.18 -15.94 7.47
CA ARG A 180 1.14 -16.37 6.53
C ARG A 180 0.00 -17.10 7.24
N ARG A 181 0.30 -18.00 8.17
CA ARG A 181 -0.70 -18.74 8.97
C ARG A 181 -1.51 -17.84 9.89
N GLN A 182 -0.90 -16.84 10.53
CA GLN A 182 -1.63 -15.90 11.37
C GLN A 182 -2.52 -14.99 10.51
N TYR A 183 -1.99 -14.48 9.41
CA TYR A 183 -2.74 -13.61 8.51
C TYR A 183 -3.92 -14.34 7.83
N SER A 184 -3.76 -15.63 7.49
CA SER A 184 -4.83 -16.42 6.85
C SER A 184 -6.08 -16.59 7.72
N LYS A 185 -5.97 -16.47 9.05
CA LYS A 185 -7.13 -16.51 9.97
C LYS A 185 -8.14 -15.39 9.69
N ARG A 186 -7.71 -14.27 9.10
CA ARG A 186 -8.59 -13.17 8.70
C ARG A 186 -9.69 -13.62 7.73
N LEU A 187 -9.40 -14.62 6.89
CA LEU A 187 -10.39 -15.21 5.98
C LEU A 187 -11.60 -15.73 6.77
N GLY A 188 -11.38 -16.46 7.86
CA GLY A 188 -12.47 -16.99 8.69
C GLY A 188 -13.11 -15.95 9.61
N CYS A 189 -12.34 -14.98 10.12
CA CYS A 189 -12.86 -14.02 11.09
C CYS A 189 -13.67 -12.88 10.45
N VAL A 190 -13.20 -12.35 9.32
CA VAL A 190 -13.68 -11.06 8.79
C VAL A 190 -14.50 -11.24 7.52
N GLU A 191 -14.14 -12.18 6.64
CA GLU A 191 -14.84 -12.35 5.36
C GLU A 191 -16.29 -12.82 5.50
N PRO A 192 -16.68 -13.72 6.43
CA PRO A 192 -18.08 -14.09 6.61
C PRO A 192 -18.96 -12.92 7.04
N VAL A 193 -18.42 -11.98 7.82
CA VAL A 193 -19.13 -10.77 8.25
C VAL A 193 -19.45 -9.90 7.04
N PHE A 194 -18.42 -9.59 6.23
CA PHE A 194 -18.62 -8.83 5.00
C PHE A 194 -19.49 -9.57 3.99
N GLY A 195 -19.32 -10.89 3.82
CA GLY A 195 -20.12 -11.71 2.92
C GLY A 195 -21.60 -11.69 3.29
N ASN A 196 -21.93 -11.85 4.58
CA ASN A 196 -23.30 -11.76 5.04
C ASN A 196 -23.90 -10.37 4.77
N ILE A 197 -23.21 -9.30 5.17
CA ILE A 197 -23.72 -7.93 5.01
C ILE A 197 -23.87 -7.54 3.54
N THR A 198 -22.88 -7.86 2.70
CA THR A 198 -22.84 -7.38 1.30
C THR A 198 -23.66 -8.23 0.36
N VAL A 199 -23.69 -9.56 0.55
CA VAL A 199 -24.37 -10.51 -0.34
C VAL A 199 -25.75 -10.88 0.19
N ASN A 200 -25.83 -11.40 1.42
CA ASN A 200 -27.11 -11.89 1.97
C ASN A 200 -28.04 -10.74 2.39
N LYS A 201 -27.48 -9.68 2.97
CA LYS A 201 -28.24 -8.47 3.34
C LYS A 201 -28.22 -7.39 2.25
N GLN A 202 -27.55 -7.66 1.13
CA GLN A 202 -27.54 -6.84 -0.08
C GLN A 202 -27.05 -5.38 0.13
N MET A 203 -26.31 -5.08 1.21
CA MET A 203 -25.70 -3.77 1.42
C MET A 203 -24.30 -3.74 0.77
N ASN A 204 -24.28 -3.69 -0.56
CA ASN A 204 -23.05 -3.61 -1.35
C ASN A 204 -22.61 -2.15 -1.65
N GLN A 205 -23.44 -1.17 -1.30
CA GLN A 205 -23.15 0.26 -1.41
C GLN A 205 -23.88 1.04 -0.31
N PHE A 206 -23.32 2.18 0.09
CA PHE A 206 -24.01 3.10 0.99
C PHE A 206 -25.09 3.88 0.23
N THR A 207 -26.29 3.94 0.80
CA THR A 207 -27.44 4.63 0.19
C THR A 207 -27.62 6.05 0.73
N LEU A 208 -27.00 6.36 1.87
CA LEU A 208 -27.07 7.67 2.51
C LEU A 208 -25.82 8.51 2.20
N ARG A 209 -25.96 9.83 2.30
CA ARG A 209 -24.87 10.80 2.13
C ARG A 209 -24.58 11.51 3.45
N GLY A 210 -23.32 11.77 3.72
CA GLY A 210 -22.84 12.40 4.95
C GLY A 210 -22.33 11.38 5.97
N ARG A 211 -21.25 11.75 6.67
CA ARG A 211 -20.50 10.84 7.57
C ARG A 211 -21.39 10.22 8.64
N GLU A 212 -22.23 11.03 9.29
CA GLU A 212 -23.13 10.55 10.35
C GLU A 212 -24.13 9.52 9.85
N LYS A 213 -24.82 9.82 8.74
CA LYS A 213 -25.83 8.92 8.17
C LYS A 213 -25.21 7.61 7.67
N VAL A 214 -24.04 7.68 7.02
CA VAL A 214 -23.30 6.49 6.57
C VAL A 214 -22.84 5.64 7.76
N ASN A 215 -22.34 6.28 8.83
CA ASN A 215 -21.95 5.57 10.05
C ASN A 215 -23.15 4.90 10.74
N ALA A 216 -24.29 5.58 10.81
CA ALA A 216 -25.52 5.02 11.37
C ALA A 216 -26.00 3.81 10.56
N GLN A 217 -26.01 3.90 9.23
CA GLN A 217 -26.31 2.78 8.34
C GLN A 217 -25.37 1.60 8.60
N TRP A 218 -24.06 1.83 8.64
CA TRP A 218 -23.07 0.78 8.90
C TRP A 218 -23.26 0.11 10.27
N ALA A 219 -23.53 0.91 11.32
CA ALA A 219 -23.77 0.41 12.67
C ALA A 219 -25.04 -0.46 12.73
N MET A 220 -26.12 -0.05 12.07
CA MET A 220 -27.38 -0.81 12.01
C MET A 220 -27.18 -2.19 11.36
N PHE A 221 -26.49 -2.25 10.22
CA PHE A 221 -26.20 -3.53 9.57
C PHE A 221 -25.25 -4.42 10.37
N SER A 222 -24.27 -3.81 11.06
CA SER A 222 -23.38 -4.54 11.97
C SER A 222 -24.15 -5.16 13.15
N MET A 223 -25.11 -4.41 13.72
CA MET A 223 -25.98 -4.91 14.78
C MET A 223 -26.87 -6.05 14.29
N LEU A 224 -27.49 -5.91 13.11
CA LEU A 224 -28.31 -6.96 12.51
C LEU A 224 -27.52 -8.26 12.29
N HIS A 225 -26.28 -8.16 11.81
CA HIS A 225 -25.38 -9.29 11.68
C HIS A 225 -25.13 -9.98 13.03
N ASN A 226 -24.86 -9.21 14.08
CA ASN A 226 -24.60 -9.75 15.42
C ASN A 226 -25.84 -10.42 16.03
N ILE A 227 -27.03 -9.84 15.88
CA ILE A 227 -28.30 -10.42 16.35
C ILE A 227 -28.57 -11.74 15.64
N GLU A 228 -28.39 -11.80 14.31
CA GLU A 228 -28.55 -13.02 13.54
C GLU A 228 -27.58 -14.13 14.00
N LYS A 229 -26.33 -13.76 14.30
CA LYS A 229 -25.34 -14.67 14.84
C LYS A 229 -25.75 -15.21 16.21
N LEU A 230 -26.21 -14.35 17.12
CA LEU A 230 -26.69 -14.76 18.44
C LEU A 230 -27.89 -15.70 18.34
N ARG A 231 -28.90 -15.37 17.54
CA ARG A 231 -30.07 -16.23 17.31
C ARG A 231 -29.67 -17.63 16.85
N ASN A 232 -28.68 -17.74 15.97
CA ASN A 232 -28.24 -19.05 15.47
C ASN A 232 -27.44 -19.87 16.50
N HIS A 233 -26.92 -19.23 17.55
CA HIS A 233 -26.17 -19.89 18.63
C HIS A 233 -27.01 -20.25 19.86
N ILE A 234 -28.13 -19.56 20.11
CA ILE A 234 -29.03 -19.82 21.24
C ILE A 234 -30.05 -20.91 20.86
N LYS A 235 -29.57 -22.02 20.29
CA LYS A 235 -30.41 -23.21 20.05
C LYS A 235 -30.41 -24.14 21.25
#